data_AF-A0A858RJF6-F1
#
_entry.id   AF-A0A858RJF6-F1
#
_cell.length_a   1.000
_cell.length_b   1.000
_cell.length_c   1.000
_cell.angle_alpha   90.00
_cell.angle_beta   90.00
_cell.angle_gamma   90.00
#
_symmetry.space_group_name_H-M   'P 1'
#
loop_
_entity.id
_entity.type
_entity.pdbx_description
1 polymer ?
#
loop_
_entity_poly.entity_id
_entity_poly.type
_entity_poly.pdbx_seq_one_letter_code
_entity_poly.pdbx_strand_id
1 'polypeptide(L)'
;MKPIEFIPPAAALVVAGVWLGSQGHSLSSLVEENTTLRERLESARHAVPEEEAGSGSPLLPPATKDGKMRKIDWKLIAQNHLQSNNGESVEDIRRQMQFQAMIQELSADEVVHGLEAIAGLDVPEHVKKQLEMSLINALAEKDPGLAVERLSQRLDDEGVSWQLGNTFRKWAEKEPAGAIAWMDQQLADGKFESKTLDGKSDLQLRCEAGLVAALLESDPAAARARVEALPEEQRSAIFNQGMFFRIKAGTELAVATMIRSTIPEGERLSTLGNTGGQLVHQGGYERVGEFLSKINASPEERGSIVSAAIRNQSHRFSDKPGELEEGVEKSRAWIQKEAPEALNRITGETLGNLASRNRFDEAAQLAEKYHAESGSDDVLVPFLRNTFVTDANRDRVLQLAGKISDEGKRNEVLEQLGQRGLNPPQSVPTR
;
A
#
# COMPACT_ATOMS: atom_id res chain seq x y z
N MET A 1 -42.58 11.08 37.83
CA MET A 1 -41.40 11.83 37.34
C MET A 1 -40.36 10.79 36.94
N LYS A 2 -40.03 10.68 35.65
CA LYS A 2 -39.20 9.59 35.09
C LYS A 2 -37.74 10.07 34.94
N PRO A 3 -36.75 9.40 35.55
CA PRO A 3 -35.33 9.73 35.39
C PRO A 3 -34.72 8.85 34.30
N ILE A 4 -34.89 9.20 33.01
CA ILE A 4 -34.32 8.39 31.91
C ILE A 4 -33.52 9.25 30.88
N GLU A 5 -33.48 10.57 31.02
CA GLU A 5 -32.87 11.44 29.99
C GLU A 5 -31.36 11.75 30.18
N PHE A 6 -30.70 11.26 31.24
CA PHE A 6 -29.29 11.58 31.54
C PHE A 6 -28.27 10.46 31.25
N ILE A 7 -28.71 9.29 30.81
CA ILE A 7 -27.81 8.14 30.54
C ILE A 7 -26.96 8.33 29.26
N PRO A 8 -27.49 8.86 28.13
CA PRO A 8 -26.71 8.97 26.89
C PRO A 8 -25.47 9.89 26.97
N PRO A 9 -25.53 11.10 27.57
CA PRO A 9 -24.37 12.01 27.64
C PRO A 9 -23.23 11.47 28.51
N ALA A 10 -23.55 10.78 29.60
CA ALA A 10 -22.55 10.23 30.51
C ALA A 10 -21.78 9.06 29.87
N ALA A 11 -22.47 8.20 29.11
CA ALA A 11 -21.83 7.12 28.35
C ALA A 11 -20.88 7.65 27.27
N ALA A 12 -21.26 8.73 26.56
CA ALA A 12 -20.41 9.37 25.56
C ALA A 12 -19.12 9.96 26.16
N LEU A 13 -19.20 10.55 27.37
CA LEU A 13 -18.03 11.09 28.07
C LEU A 13 -17.06 10.00 28.56
N VAL A 14 -17.58 8.85 28.99
CA VAL A 14 -16.75 7.69 29.39
C VAL A 14 -16.01 7.11 28.18
N VAL A 15 -16.70 6.95 27.04
CA VAL A 15 -16.07 6.45 25.80
C VAL A 15 -15.01 7.42 25.28
N ALA A 16 -15.28 8.73 25.31
CA ALA A 16 -14.30 9.75 24.93
C ALA A 16 -13.08 9.76 25.87
N GLY A 17 -13.28 9.59 27.18
CA GLY A 17 -12.21 9.49 28.17
C GLY A 17 -11.31 8.26 27.97
N VAL A 18 -11.90 7.11 27.67
CA VAL A 18 -11.16 5.87 27.36
C VAL A 18 -10.37 6.00 26.05
N TRP A 19 -10.97 6.61 25.02
CA TRP A 19 -10.30 6.84 23.74
C TRP A 19 -9.09 7.79 23.88
N LEU A 20 -9.27 8.94 24.54
CA LEU A 20 -8.20 9.90 24.81
C LEU A 20 -7.10 9.31 25.69
N GLY A 21 -7.46 8.47 26.67
CA GLY A 21 -6.49 7.74 27.50
C GLY A 21 -5.65 6.74 26.68
N SER A 22 -6.27 6.01 25.75
CA SER A 22 -5.56 5.05 24.89
C SER A 22 -4.58 5.74 23.93
N GLN A 23 -4.94 6.91 23.39
CA GLN A 23 -4.03 7.70 22.55
C GLN A 23 -2.86 8.27 23.37
N GLY A 24 -3.11 8.68 24.62
CA GLY A 24 -2.07 9.14 25.54
C GLY A 24 -0.99 8.10 25.80
N HIS A 25 -1.36 6.81 25.94
CA HIS A 25 -0.40 5.72 26.16
C HIS A 25 0.49 5.43 24.94
N SER A 26 -0.06 5.51 23.72
CA SER A 26 0.74 5.36 22.50
C SER A 26 1.70 6.53 22.27
N LEU A 27 1.29 7.75 22.64
CA LEU A 27 2.13 8.94 22.53
C LEU A 27 3.24 8.94 23.60
N SER A 28 2.93 8.49 24.83
CA SER A 28 3.93 8.36 25.89
C SER A 28 4.96 7.27 25.59
N SER A 29 4.54 6.11 25.04
CA SER A 29 5.51 5.06 24.68
C SER A 29 6.42 5.50 23.53
N LEU A 30 5.90 6.23 22.54
CA LEU A 30 6.71 6.78 21.45
C LEU A 30 7.67 7.87 21.93
N VAL A 31 7.24 8.73 22.86
CA VAL A 31 8.13 9.73 23.47
C VAL A 31 9.22 9.04 24.30
N GLU A 32 8.86 8.04 25.12
CA GLU A 32 9.81 7.27 25.92
C GLU A 32 10.83 6.52 25.05
N GLU A 33 10.39 5.86 23.97
CA GLU A 33 11.29 5.25 22.98
C GLU A 33 12.21 6.27 22.30
N ASN A 34 11.70 7.44 21.91
CA ASN A 34 12.51 8.50 21.30
C ASN A 34 13.55 9.06 22.29
N THR A 35 13.16 9.19 23.55
CA THR A 35 14.05 9.67 24.63
C THR A 35 15.14 8.65 24.89
N THR A 36 14.78 7.37 24.97
CA THR A 36 15.71 6.25 25.14
C THR A 36 16.70 6.16 23.96
N LEU A 37 16.23 6.38 22.73
CA LEU A 37 17.09 6.42 21.54
C LEU A 37 18.04 7.61 21.56
N ARG A 38 17.59 8.79 21.99
CA ARG A 38 18.45 9.97 22.16
C ARG A 38 19.50 9.77 23.24
N GLU A 39 19.13 9.20 24.39
CA GLU A 39 20.06 8.87 25.46
C GLU A 39 21.09 7.83 25.03
N ARG A 40 20.69 6.83 24.23
CA ARG A 40 21.62 5.86 23.62
C ARG A 40 22.56 6.51 22.62
N LEU A 41 22.08 7.47 21.83
CA LEU A 41 22.90 8.25 20.89
C LEU A 41 23.91 9.14 21.61
N GLU A 42 23.51 9.85 22.67
CA GLU A 42 24.43 10.67 23.46
C GLU A 42 25.43 9.81 24.24
N SER A 43 24.99 8.68 24.82
CA SER A 43 25.89 7.73 25.48
C SER A 43 26.88 7.12 24.49
N ALA A 44 26.45 6.78 23.27
CA ALA A 44 27.35 6.31 22.21
C ALA A 44 28.31 7.40 21.72
N ARG A 45 27.90 8.68 21.77
CA ARG A 45 28.74 9.82 21.41
C ARG A 45 29.81 10.12 22.47
N HIS A 46 29.51 9.85 23.74
CA HIS A 46 30.43 10.06 24.86
C HIS A 46 31.28 8.81 25.22
N ALA A 47 30.87 7.62 24.80
CA ALA A 47 31.59 6.37 25.07
C ALA A 47 32.71 6.05 24.06
N VAL A 48 32.92 6.88 23.04
CA VAL A 48 34.05 6.74 22.11
C VAL A 48 35.19 7.66 22.59
N PRO A 49 36.31 7.10 23.11
CA PRO A 49 37.50 7.89 23.43
C PRO A 49 38.03 8.57 22.16
N GLU A 50 38.34 9.87 22.23
CA GLU A 50 38.90 10.64 21.12
C GLU A 50 40.22 10.06 20.56
N GLU A 51 40.89 9.17 21.29
CA GLU A 51 42.17 8.56 20.89
C GLU A 51 42.05 7.32 19.97
N GLU A 52 40.87 6.71 19.82
CA GLU A 52 40.64 5.63 18.83
C GLU A 52 39.89 6.11 17.58
N ALA A 53 39.90 7.42 17.30
CA ALA A 53 39.54 7.98 16.00
C ALA A 53 40.67 7.69 14.99
N GLY A 54 40.91 6.40 14.71
CA GLY A 54 41.88 5.97 13.72
C GLY A 54 41.54 6.56 12.35
N SER A 55 42.41 7.47 11.87
CA SER A 55 42.75 7.80 10.46
C SER A 55 41.68 7.65 9.35
N GLY A 56 40.39 7.73 9.68
CA GLY A 56 39.31 7.77 8.71
C GLY A 56 39.25 9.18 8.15
N SER A 57 39.90 9.41 7.01
CA SER A 57 39.78 10.70 6.32
C SER A 57 38.29 11.00 6.10
N PRO A 58 37.78 12.18 6.51
CA PRO A 58 36.38 12.51 6.32
C PRO A 58 36.01 12.41 4.85
N LEU A 59 34.89 11.76 4.54
CA LEU A 59 34.38 11.59 3.17
C LEU A 59 34.09 12.92 2.47
N LEU A 60 33.93 14.00 3.25
CA LEU A 60 33.71 15.34 2.76
C LEU A 60 34.73 16.33 3.32
N PRO A 61 35.39 17.13 2.47
CA PRO A 61 35.95 18.40 2.92
C PRO A 61 34.82 19.38 3.28
N PRO A 62 35.05 20.33 4.20
CA PRO A 62 34.06 21.34 4.59
C PRO A 62 33.56 22.11 3.37
N ALA A 63 32.25 22.42 3.36
CA ALA A 63 31.62 23.15 2.27
C ALA A 63 32.37 24.46 1.97
N THR A 64 32.93 24.59 0.78
CA THR A 64 33.58 25.84 0.37
C THR A 64 32.50 26.89 0.09
N LYS A 65 32.58 28.03 0.77
CA LYS A 65 31.62 29.15 0.62
C LYS A 65 31.62 29.79 -0.78
N ASP A 66 32.57 29.43 -1.63
CA ASP A 66 32.83 30.07 -2.93
C ASP A 66 32.04 29.44 -4.10
N GLY A 67 31.07 28.57 -3.85
CA GLY A 67 30.28 27.92 -4.91
C GLY A 67 31.07 26.96 -5.81
N LYS A 68 32.30 26.59 -5.42
CA LYS A 68 33.08 25.56 -6.12
C LYS A 68 32.54 24.18 -5.73
N MET A 69 32.35 23.31 -6.72
CA MET A 69 31.94 21.92 -6.49
C MET A 69 32.93 21.22 -5.56
N ARG A 70 32.39 20.51 -4.56
CA ARG A 70 33.22 19.70 -3.67
C ARG A 70 33.87 18.57 -4.47
N LYS A 71 35.17 18.34 -4.24
CA LYS A 71 35.85 17.16 -4.76
C LYS A 71 35.49 15.96 -3.89
N ILE A 72 34.63 15.09 -4.41
CA ILE A 72 34.20 13.86 -3.75
C ILE A 72 35.01 12.70 -4.34
N ASP A 73 35.65 11.90 -3.48
CA ASP A 73 36.37 10.70 -3.91
C ASP A 73 35.40 9.51 -4.03
N TRP A 74 34.71 9.44 -5.17
CA TRP A 74 33.78 8.36 -5.48
C TRP A 74 34.45 6.99 -5.53
N LYS A 75 35.76 6.92 -5.82
CA LYS A 75 36.51 5.68 -5.83
C LYS A 75 36.69 5.15 -4.41
N LEU A 76 37.06 6.02 -3.46
CA LEU A 76 37.14 5.66 -2.05
C LEU A 76 35.78 5.18 -1.51
N ILE A 77 34.70 5.90 -1.84
CA ILE A 77 33.34 5.50 -1.45
C ILE A 77 32.98 4.11 -1.99
N ALA A 78 33.26 3.86 -3.28
CA ALA A 78 33.00 2.55 -3.88
C ALA A 78 33.85 1.43 -3.24
N GLN A 79 35.11 1.71 -2.89
CA GLN A 79 35.96 0.78 -2.16
C GLN A 79 35.42 0.47 -0.76
N ASN A 80 34.90 1.49 -0.05
CA ASN A 80 34.28 1.28 1.25
C ASN A 80 33.04 0.39 1.15
N HIS A 81 32.24 0.53 0.08
CA HIS A 81 31.11 -0.36 -0.19
C HIS A 81 31.55 -1.81 -0.47
N LEU A 82 32.65 -2.01 -1.21
CA LEU A 82 33.20 -3.35 -1.49
C LEU A 82 33.72 -4.05 -0.22
N GLN A 83 34.24 -3.28 0.73
CA GLN A 83 34.76 -3.80 1.99
C GLN A 83 33.66 -4.05 3.04
N SER A 84 32.45 -3.56 2.79
CA SER A 84 31.36 -3.64 3.74
C SER A 84 30.70 -5.02 3.73
N ASN A 85 30.71 -5.72 4.85
CA ASN A 85 30.02 -7.00 5.01
C ASN A 85 28.53 -6.77 5.33
N ASN A 86 27.79 -6.24 4.36
CA ASN A 86 26.33 -6.05 4.44
C ASN A 86 25.83 -5.25 5.67
N GLY A 87 26.67 -4.39 6.26
CA GLY A 87 26.28 -3.56 7.41
C GLY A 87 26.28 -4.29 8.76
N GLU A 88 26.94 -5.44 8.88
CA GLU A 88 26.99 -6.21 10.14
C GLU A 88 27.90 -5.57 11.20
N SER A 89 28.87 -4.73 10.80
CA SER A 89 29.78 -4.07 11.74
C SER A 89 29.36 -2.63 12.09
N VAL A 90 29.68 -2.20 13.32
CA VAL A 90 29.45 -0.81 13.77
C VAL A 90 30.17 0.21 12.88
N GLU A 91 31.33 -0.17 12.34
CA GLU A 91 32.09 0.69 11.43
C GLU A 91 31.38 0.83 10.07
N ASP A 92 30.82 -0.25 9.53
CA ASP A 92 30.02 -0.22 8.30
C ASP A 92 28.80 0.69 8.45
N ILE A 93 28.07 0.55 9.56
CA ILE A 93 26.92 1.42 9.87
C ILE A 93 27.35 2.88 9.91
N ARG A 94 28.49 3.20 10.55
CA ARG A 94 29.01 4.57 10.61
C ARG A 94 29.37 5.11 9.22
N ARG A 95 30.04 4.32 8.39
CA ARG A 95 30.39 4.70 7.00
C ARG A 95 29.13 4.91 6.16
N GLN A 96 28.12 4.05 6.29
CA GLN A 96 26.84 4.21 5.62
C GLN A 96 26.12 5.49 6.06
N MET A 97 26.10 5.79 7.36
CA MET A 97 25.52 7.04 7.87
C MET A 97 26.25 8.27 7.34
N GLN A 98 27.59 8.25 7.28
CA GLN A 98 28.38 9.35 6.71
C GLN A 98 28.10 9.53 5.22
N PHE A 99 28.00 8.44 4.46
CA PHE A 99 27.64 8.48 3.04
C PHE A 99 26.24 9.07 2.84
N GLN A 100 25.25 8.66 3.64
CA GLN A 100 23.91 9.23 3.60
C GLN A 100 23.91 10.73 3.94
N ALA A 101 24.59 11.15 5.00
CA ALA A 101 24.71 12.56 5.37
C ALA A 101 25.36 13.38 4.25
N MET A 102 26.43 12.86 3.65
CA MET A 102 27.10 13.49 2.52
C MET A 102 26.12 13.72 1.37
N ILE A 103 25.40 12.68 0.94
CA ILE A 103 24.45 12.77 -0.18
C ILE A 103 23.37 13.83 0.08
N GLN A 104 22.88 13.91 1.33
CA GLN A 104 21.88 14.91 1.71
C GLN A 104 22.41 16.35 1.58
N GLU A 105 23.71 16.56 1.78
CA GLU A 105 24.34 17.88 1.64
C GLU A 105 24.63 18.30 0.20
N LEU A 106 24.68 17.37 -0.75
CA LEU A 106 24.98 17.69 -2.15
C LEU A 106 23.88 18.55 -2.77
N SER A 107 24.28 19.50 -3.61
CA SER A 107 23.35 20.16 -4.54
C SER A 107 22.90 19.21 -5.66
N ALA A 108 21.83 19.56 -6.39
CA ALA A 108 21.37 18.76 -7.52
C ALA A 108 22.49 18.60 -8.59
N ASP A 109 23.21 19.68 -8.91
CA ASP A 109 24.33 19.66 -9.84
C ASP A 109 25.47 18.74 -9.37
N GLU A 110 25.83 18.78 -8.08
CA GLU A 110 26.83 17.89 -7.51
C GLU A 110 26.41 16.41 -7.55
N VAL A 111 25.11 16.14 -7.34
CA VAL A 111 24.56 14.78 -7.49
C VAL A 111 24.68 14.31 -8.94
N VAL A 112 24.35 15.15 -9.92
CA VAL A 112 24.48 14.84 -11.35
C VAL A 112 25.92 14.56 -11.74
N HIS A 113 26.86 15.40 -11.31
CA HIS A 113 28.28 15.15 -11.52
C HIS A 113 28.76 13.87 -10.82
N GLY A 114 28.20 13.54 -9.66
CA GLY A 114 28.45 12.28 -8.97
C GLY A 114 28.03 11.07 -9.81
N LEU A 115 26.85 11.12 -10.43
CA LEU A 115 26.37 10.05 -11.33
C LEU A 115 27.31 9.83 -12.52
N GLU A 116 27.77 10.91 -13.14
CA GLU A 116 28.72 10.86 -14.26
C GLU A 116 30.09 10.30 -13.83
N ALA A 117 30.57 10.71 -12.65
CA ALA A 117 31.80 10.18 -12.08
C ALA A 117 31.70 8.67 -11.77
N ILE A 118 30.57 8.22 -11.20
CA ILE A 118 30.33 6.80 -10.88
C ILE A 118 30.30 5.93 -12.15
N ALA A 119 29.68 6.42 -13.23
CA ALA A 119 29.63 5.70 -14.50
C ALA A 119 31.05 5.33 -15.01
N GLY A 120 32.00 6.26 -14.84
CA GLY A 120 33.41 6.10 -15.24
C GLY A 120 34.29 5.31 -14.26
N LEU A 121 33.78 4.87 -13.10
CA LEU A 121 34.59 4.10 -12.15
C LEU A 121 34.93 2.70 -12.68
N ASP A 122 36.10 2.19 -12.30
CA ASP A 122 36.46 0.78 -12.53
C ASP A 122 36.16 -0.05 -11.28
N VAL A 123 34.88 -0.32 -11.04
CA VAL A 123 34.36 -1.09 -9.91
C VAL A 123 33.25 -2.05 -10.38
N PRO A 124 32.96 -3.13 -9.62
CA PRO A 124 31.90 -4.07 -9.98
C PRO A 124 30.54 -3.40 -10.20
N GLU A 125 29.79 -3.87 -11.19
CA GLU A 125 28.53 -3.27 -11.65
C GLU A 125 27.47 -3.13 -10.53
N HIS A 126 27.39 -4.09 -9.61
CA HIS A 126 26.45 -4.01 -8.49
C HIS A 126 26.76 -2.84 -7.54
N VAL A 127 28.04 -2.50 -7.34
CA VAL A 127 28.45 -1.33 -6.55
C VAL A 127 28.11 -0.05 -7.28
N LYS A 128 28.36 0.03 -8.59
CA LYS A 128 27.95 1.18 -9.41
C LYS A 128 26.45 1.42 -9.28
N LYS A 129 25.64 0.38 -9.51
CA LYS A 129 24.17 0.47 -9.39
C LYS A 129 23.74 0.91 -8.00
N GLN A 130 24.34 0.40 -6.92
CA GLN A 130 23.98 0.81 -5.57
C GLN A 130 24.28 2.29 -5.29
N LEU A 131 25.44 2.78 -5.73
CA LEU A 131 25.83 4.19 -5.59
C LEU A 131 24.96 5.10 -6.46
N GLU A 132 24.77 4.73 -7.72
CA GLU A 132 23.90 5.41 -8.67
C GLU A 132 22.48 5.53 -8.08
N MET A 133 21.95 4.44 -7.52
CA MET A 133 20.63 4.46 -6.90
C MET A 133 20.53 5.39 -5.70
N SER A 134 21.57 5.45 -4.89
CA SER A 134 21.61 6.36 -3.74
C SER A 134 21.57 7.82 -4.19
N LEU A 135 22.28 8.15 -5.28
CA LEU A 135 22.29 9.48 -5.88
C LEU A 135 20.99 9.83 -6.61
N ILE A 136 20.42 8.90 -7.36
CA ILE A 136 19.11 9.08 -8.01
C ILE A 136 18.04 9.38 -6.96
N ASN A 137 18.03 8.65 -5.85
CA ASN A 137 17.07 8.92 -4.77
C ASN A 137 17.24 10.32 -4.18
N ALA A 138 18.48 10.79 -4.03
CA ALA A 138 18.73 12.15 -3.56
C ALA A 138 18.36 13.22 -4.58
N LEU A 139 18.61 12.96 -5.87
CA LEU A 139 18.16 13.82 -6.95
C LEU A 139 16.64 13.92 -6.97
N ALA A 140 15.94 12.79 -6.78
CA ALA A 140 14.49 12.74 -6.71
C ALA A 140 13.88 13.62 -5.59
N GLU A 141 14.61 13.88 -4.49
CA GLU A 141 14.15 14.81 -3.45
C GLU A 141 14.45 16.28 -3.80
N LYS A 142 15.57 16.54 -4.49
CA LYS A 142 16.08 17.90 -4.76
C LYS A 142 15.48 18.48 -6.05
N ASP A 143 15.57 17.70 -7.12
CA ASP A 143 15.10 18.01 -8.47
C ASP A 143 14.45 16.74 -9.09
N PRO A 144 13.18 16.48 -8.77
CA PRO A 144 12.50 15.28 -9.26
C PRO A 144 12.30 15.27 -10.78
N GLY A 145 12.26 16.44 -11.45
CA GLY A 145 12.18 16.52 -12.90
C GLY A 145 13.45 16.00 -13.56
N LEU A 146 14.61 16.49 -13.13
CA LEU A 146 15.90 16.02 -13.63
C LEU A 146 16.14 14.54 -13.32
N ALA A 147 15.70 14.06 -12.16
CA ALA A 147 15.75 12.63 -11.82
C ALA A 147 14.89 11.78 -12.75
N VAL A 148 13.67 12.24 -13.10
CA VAL A 148 12.79 11.57 -14.08
C VAL A 148 13.46 11.50 -15.45
N GLU A 149 14.03 12.60 -15.94
CA GLU A 149 14.72 12.64 -17.23
C GLU A 149 15.85 11.60 -17.29
N ARG A 150 16.68 11.52 -16.24
CA ARG A 150 17.77 10.53 -16.16
C ARG A 150 17.23 9.09 -16.11
N LEU A 151 16.22 8.83 -15.27
CA LEU A 151 15.60 7.50 -15.16
C LEU A 151 14.92 7.06 -16.48
N SER A 152 14.35 8.00 -17.24
CA SER A 152 13.69 7.74 -18.52
C SER A 152 14.65 7.29 -19.63
N GLN A 153 15.96 7.43 -19.45
CA GLN A 153 16.94 6.89 -20.38
C GLN A 153 17.09 5.36 -20.26
N ARG A 154 16.51 4.76 -19.22
CA ARG A 154 16.66 3.34 -18.85
C ARG A 154 15.33 2.62 -18.68
N LEU A 155 14.32 2.97 -19.48
CA LEU A 155 12.97 2.38 -19.37
C LEU A 155 12.93 0.85 -19.57
N ASP A 156 13.91 0.29 -20.28
CA ASP A 156 14.04 -1.16 -20.48
C ASP A 156 14.56 -1.92 -19.24
N ASP A 157 15.02 -1.21 -18.19
CA ASP A 157 15.46 -1.83 -16.94
C ASP A 157 14.27 -2.00 -15.97
N GLU A 158 13.88 -3.24 -15.70
CA GLU A 158 12.73 -3.55 -14.82
C GLU A 158 12.83 -2.86 -13.45
N GLY A 159 14.05 -2.73 -12.89
CA GLY A 159 14.28 -2.09 -11.60
C GLY A 159 14.03 -0.59 -11.60
N VAL A 160 14.20 0.06 -12.76
CA VAL A 160 14.01 1.51 -12.94
C VAL A 160 12.53 1.87 -12.98
N SER A 161 11.67 0.97 -13.48
CA SER A 161 10.23 1.24 -13.65
C SER A 161 9.53 1.69 -12.35
N TRP A 162 9.84 1.04 -11.23
CA TRP A 162 9.25 1.37 -9.94
C TRP A 162 9.75 2.72 -9.41
N GLN A 163 11.05 2.98 -9.56
CA GLN A 163 11.69 4.20 -9.09
C GLN A 163 11.22 5.41 -9.90
N LEU A 164 11.15 5.26 -11.21
CA LEU A 164 10.62 6.27 -12.12
C LEU A 164 9.18 6.65 -11.73
N GLY A 165 8.29 5.68 -11.52
CA GLY A 165 6.93 5.97 -11.06
C GLY A 165 6.88 6.76 -9.75
N ASN A 166 7.77 6.45 -8.79
CA ASN A 166 7.80 7.13 -7.51
C ASN A 166 8.37 8.55 -7.61
N THR A 167 9.47 8.71 -8.34
CA THR A 167 10.10 10.01 -8.61
C THR A 167 9.14 10.90 -9.41
N PHE A 168 8.49 10.36 -10.44
CA PHE A 168 7.51 11.08 -11.25
C PHE A 168 6.33 11.57 -10.42
N ARG A 169 5.80 10.73 -9.52
CA ARG A 169 4.75 11.16 -8.58
C ARG A 169 5.19 12.36 -7.75
N LYS A 170 6.41 12.34 -7.18
CA LYS A 170 6.93 13.49 -6.42
C LYS A 170 7.07 14.73 -7.30
N TRP A 171 7.51 14.56 -8.55
CA TRP A 171 7.58 15.66 -9.49
C TRP A 171 6.19 16.24 -9.75
N ALA A 172 5.19 15.40 -10.03
CA ALA A 172 3.82 15.81 -10.27
C ALA A 172 3.20 16.54 -9.06
N GLU A 173 3.53 16.13 -7.84
CA GLU A 173 3.11 16.81 -6.61
C GLU A 173 3.72 18.22 -6.47
N LYS A 174 4.96 18.42 -6.95
CA LYS A 174 5.68 19.69 -6.84
C LYS A 174 5.39 20.64 -8.02
N GLU A 175 5.37 20.12 -9.24
CA GLU A 175 5.35 20.85 -10.50
C GLU A 175 4.44 20.12 -11.53
N PRO A 176 3.11 20.11 -11.31
CA PRO A 176 2.18 19.31 -12.12
C PRO A 176 2.21 19.66 -13.61
N ALA A 177 2.40 20.94 -13.97
CA ALA A 177 2.48 21.37 -15.37
C ALA A 177 3.70 20.76 -16.11
N GLY A 178 4.86 20.71 -15.45
CA GLY A 178 6.07 20.10 -16.01
C GLY A 178 5.90 18.59 -16.18
N ALA A 179 5.34 17.93 -15.17
CA ALA A 179 5.05 16.50 -15.22
C ALA A 179 4.04 16.13 -16.32
N ILE A 180 2.98 16.93 -16.53
CA ILE A 180 2.04 16.76 -17.65
C ILE A 180 2.77 16.85 -18.98
N ALA A 181 3.51 17.94 -19.20
CA ALA A 181 4.20 18.17 -20.48
C ALA A 181 5.19 17.05 -20.81
N TRP A 182 5.93 16.57 -19.80
CA TRP A 182 6.83 15.43 -19.97
C TRP A 182 6.07 14.14 -20.30
N MET A 183 4.99 13.85 -19.57
CA MET A 183 4.20 12.64 -19.79
C MET A 183 3.60 12.60 -21.21
N ASP A 184 3.07 13.73 -21.67
CA ASP A 184 2.51 13.88 -23.01
C ASP A 184 3.57 13.70 -24.09
N GLN A 185 4.78 14.23 -23.86
CA GLN A 185 5.91 14.01 -24.76
C GLN A 185 6.29 12.52 -24.83
N GLN A 186 6.39 11.83 -23.69
CA GLN A 186 6.73 10.40 -23.67
C GLN A 186 5.66 9.53 -24.37
N LEU A 187 4.38 9.90 -24.24
CA LEU A 187 3.28 9.24 -24.95
C LEU A 187 3.37 9.48 -26.47
N ALA A 188 3.65 10.72 -26.89
CA ALA A 188 3.83 11.06 -28.30
C ALA A 188 5.03 10.33 -28.94
N ASP A 189 6.10 10.12 -28.16
CA ASP A 189 7.31 9.40 -28.59
C ASP A 189 7.16 7.86 -28.55
N GLY A 190 5.99 7.33 -28.15
CA GLY A 190 5.74 5.89 -28.06
C GLY A 190 6.54 5.18 -26.96
N LYS A 191 7.09 5.92 -25.98
CA LYS A 191 7.98 5.36 -24.94
C LYS A 191 7.27 4.45 -23.95
N PHE A 192 5.94 4.52 -23.91
CA PHE A 192 5.09 3.69 -23.08
C PHE A 192 4.44 2.53 -23.83
N GLU A 193 4.78 2.27 -25.09
CA GLU A 193 4.20 1.14 -25.83
C GLU A 193 4.46 -0.19 -25.10
N SER A 194 3.38 -0.91 -24.78
CA SER A 194 3.48 -2.18 -24.08
C SER A 194 3.80 -3.33 -25.03
N LYS A 195 4.64 -4.25 -24.56
CA LYS A 195 4.90 -5.55 -25.21
C LYS A 195 3.97 -6.65 -24.71
N THR A 196 3.06 -6.36 -23.78
CA THR A 196 2.11 -7.33 -23.23
C THR A 196 0.93 -7.55 -24.18
N LEU A 197 0.33 -8.74 -24.12
CA LEU A 197 -0.82 -9.11 -24.97
C LEU A 197 -2.07 -8.27 -24.69
N ASP A 198 -2.20 -7.71 -23.49
CA ASP A 198 -3.31 -6.84 -23.10
C ASP A 198 -3.10 -5.37 -23.50
N GLY A 199 -1.94 -5.03 -24.08
CA GLY A 199 -1.60 -3.67 -24.52
C GLY A 199 -1.40 -2.67 -23.37
N LYS A 200 -1.33 -3.14 -22.12
CA LYS A 200 -1.23 -2.27 -20.93
C LYS A 200 0.23 -2.05 -20.55
N SER A 201 0.60 -0.78 -20.42
CA SER A 201 1.92 -0.39 -19.93
C SER A 201 1.87 -0.12 -18.44
N ASP A 202 2.39 -1.04 -17.63
CA ASP A 202 2.42 -0.90 -16.17
C ASP A 202 3.11 0.39 -15.74
N LEU A 203 4.18 0.79 -16.42
CA LEU A 203 4.88 2.02 -16.13
C LEU A 203 4.00 3.24 -16.43
N GLN A 204 3.34 3.27 -17.59
CA GLN A 204 2.41 4.35 -17.94
C GLN A 204 1.33 4.49 -16.88
N LEU A 205 0.70 3.38 -16.50
CA LEU A 205 -0.38 3.37 -15.51
C LEU A 205 0.09 3.88 -14.14
N ARG A 206 1.31 3.55 -13.71
CA ARG A 206 1.89 4.08 -12.46
C ARG A 206 2.15 5.58 -12.54
N CYS A 207 2.70 6.07 -13.65
CA CYS A 207 2.92 7.50 -13.87
C CYS A 207 1.59 8.27 -13.92
N GLU A 208 0.61 7.80 -14.70
CA GLU A 208 -0.73 8.39 -14.76
C GLU A 208 -1.40 8.38 -13.38
N ALA A 209 -1.31 7.28 -12.63
CA ALA A 209 -1.87 7.22 -11.28
C ALA A 209 -1.26 8.25 -10.33
N GLY A 210 0.07 8.41 -10.36
CA GLY A 210 0.76 9.44 -9.59
C GLY A 210 0.35 10.86 -10.00
N LEU A 211 0.23 11.11 -11.30
CA LEU A 211 -0.18 12.42 -11.84
C LEU A 211 -1.64 12.75 -11.50
N VAL A 212 -2.56 11.81 -11.72
CA VAL A 212 -3.97 11.98 -11.36
C VAL A 212 -4.12 12.24 -9.87
N ALA A 213 -3.38 11.51 -9.01
CA ALA A 213 -3.39 11.74 -7.57
C ALA A 213 -2.90 13.15 -7.19
N ALA A 214 -1.84 13.66 -7.84
CA ALA A 214 -1.34 15.02 -7.63
C ALA A 214 -2.31 16.10 -8.12
N LEU A 215 -2.94 15.87 -9.28
CA LEU A 215 -3.90 16.81 -9.87
C LEU A 215 -5.21 16.88 -9.08
N LEU A 216 -5.65 15.81 -8.43
CA LEU A 216 -6.87 15.83 -7.61
C LEU A 216 -6.85 16.89 -6.48
N GLU A 217 -5.67 17.31 -6.02
CA GLU A 217 -5.54 18.37 -5.01
C GLU A 217 -5.60 19.78 -5.59
N SER A 218 -5.10 19.97 -6.81
CA SER A 218 -4.85 21.29 -7.41
C SER A 218 -5.81 21.61 -8.56
N ASP A 219 -6.11 20.63 -9.41
CA ASP A 219 -6.99 20.72 -10.57
C ASP A 219 -7.73 19.37 -10.81
N PRO A 220 -8.86 19.14 -10.12
CA PRO A 220 -9.66 17.93 -10.31
C PRO A 220 -10.21 17.75 -11.73
N ALA A 221 -10.39 18.85 -12.48
CA ALA A 221 -10.86 18.78 -13.85
C ALA A 221 -9.77 18.23 -14.78
N ALA A 222 -8.53 18.68 -14.61
CA ALA A 222 -7.38 18.10 -15.30
C ALA A 222 -7.18 16.62 -14.92
N ALA A 223 -7.29 16.27 -13.63
CA ALA A 223 -7.22 14.88 -13.18
C ALA A 223 -8.24 13.98 -13.90
N ARG A 224 -9.49 14.45 -14.00
CA ARG A 224 -10.56 13.75 -14.72
C ARG A 224 -10.24 13.61 -16.22
N ALA A 225 -9.76 14.67 -16.86
CA ALA A 225 -9.41 14.64 -18.27
C ALA A 225 -8.30 13.62 -18.57
N ARG A 226 -7.31 13.46 -17.68
CA ARG A 226 -6.28 12.40 -17.80
C ARG A 226 -6.90 11.01 -17.82
N VAL A 227 -7.82 10.72 -16.89
CA VAL A 227 -8.49 9.41 -16.82
C VAL A 227 -9.38 9.18 -18.05
N GLU A 228 -10.09 10.19 -18.54
CA GLU A 228 -10.95 10.07 -19.73
C GLU A 228 -10.15 9.87 -21.02
N ALA A 229 -8.91 10.37 -21.09
CA ALA A 229 -8.01 10.18 -22.22
C ALA A 229 -7.47 8.74 -22.34
N LEU A 230 -7.54 7.94 -21.28
CA LEU A 230 -7.15 6.53 -21.32
C LEU A 230 -8.22 5.65 -22.00
N PRO A 231 -7.81 4.54 -22.65
CA PRO A 231 -8.74 3.51 -23.10
C PRO A 231 -9.64 3.06 -21.95
N GLU A 232 -10.92 2.82 -22.25
CA GLU A 232 -11.97 2.58 -21.26
C GLU A 232 -11.61 1.41 -20.32
N GLU A 233 -11.06 0.33 -20.88
CA GLU A 233 -10.60 -0.88 -20.20
C GLU A 233 -9.34 -0.71 -19.33
N GLN A 234 -8.72 0.47 -19.35
CA GLN A 234 -7.55 0.83 -18.54
C GLN A 234 -7.89 1.80 -17.41
N ARG A 235 -9.04 2.48 -17.46
CA ARG A 235 -9.36 3.55 -16.51
C ARG A 235 -9.44 3.07 -15.07
N SER A 236 -10.01 1.88 -14.83
CA SER A 236 -10.09 1.29 -13.49
C SER A 236 -8.72 0.90 -12.94
N ALA A 237 -7.75 0.59 -13.80
CA ALA A 237 -6.40 0.19 -13.39
C ALA A 237 -5.63 1.31 -12.70
N ILE A 238 -5.91 2.58 -13.02
CA ILE A 238 -5.30 3.76 -12.38
C ILE A 238 -5.56 3.77 -10.87
N PHE A 239 -6.79 3.49 -10.48
CA PHE A 239 -7.23 3.52 -9.09
C PHE A 239 -6.77 2.31 -8.27
N ASN A 240 -6.20 1.31 -8.93
CA ASN A 240 -5.68 0.08 -8.34
C ASN A 240 -4.14 0.05 -8.27
N GLN A 241 -3.45 1.14 -8.61
CA GLN A 241 -1.97 1.23 -8.58
C GLN A 241 -1.35 1.33 -7.17
N GLY A 242 -2.09 0.95 -6.12
CA GLY A 242 -1.60 0.86 -4.74
C GLY A 242 -0.90 2.14 -4.27
N MET A 243 0.42 2.06 -4.03
CA MET A 243 1.19 3.17 -3.49
C MET A 243 1.28 4.42 -4.38
N PHE A 244 1.02 4.29 -5.68
CA PHE A 244 1.06 5.41 -6.63
C PHE A 244 -0.24 6.23 -6.65
N PHE A 245 -1.37 5.62 -6.27
CA PHE A 245 -2.65 6.30 -6.13
C PHE A 245 -3.06 6.35 -4.65
N ARG A 246 -2.68 7.42 -3.95
CA ARG A 246 -3.04 7.62 -2.54
C ARG A 246 -4.13 8.67 -2.41
N ILE A 247 -5.26 8.30 -1.81
CA ILE A 247 -6.34 9.24 -1.48
C ILE A 247 -5.90 10.09 -0.29
N LYS A 248 -5.57 11.36 -0.55
CA LYS A 248 -5.20 12.33 0.48
C LYS A 248 -6.44 12.91 1.15
N ALA A 249 -6.29 13.39 2.38
CA ALA A 249 -7.39 14.00 3.11
C ALA A 249 -7.89 15.25 2.36
N GLY A 250 -9.21 15.36 2.16
CA GLY A 250 -9.83 16.42 1.38
C GLY A 250 -10.15 16.04 -0.07
N THR A 251 -9.52 14.98 -0.61
CA THR A 251 -9.74 14.54 -2.00
C THR A 251 -10.77 13.42 -2.14
N GLU A 252 -11.32 12.91 -1.04
CA GLU A 252 -12.14 11.69 -1.04
C GLU A 252 -13.35 11.77 -1.97
N LEU A 253 -14.11 12.87 -1.89
CA LEU A 253 -15.30 13.07 -2.73
C LEU A 253 -14.94 13.26 -4.21
N ALA A 254 -13.81 13.92 -4.50
CA ALA A 254 -13.33 14.10 -5.86
C ALA A 254 -12.96 12.75 -6.49
N VAL A 255 -12.25 11.89 -5.75
CA VAL A 255 -11.93 10.51 -6.18
C VAL A 255 -13.19 9.72 -6.48
N ALA A 256 -14.16 9.70 -5.55
CA ALA A 256 -15.39 8.93 -5.75
C ALA A 256 -16.22 9.46 -6.92
N THR A 257 -16.32 10.78 -7.08
CA THR A 257 -17.02 11.42 -8.21
C THR A 257 -16.36 11.09 -9.54
N MET A 258 -15.03 11.10 -9.57
CA MET A 258 -14.26 10.71 -10.75
C MET A 258 -14.55 9.24 -11.11
N ILE A 259 -14.46 8.31 -10.15
CA ILE A 259 -14.78 6.89 -10.40
C ILE A 259 -16.22 6.74 -10.93
N ARG A 260 -17.20 7.39 -10.31
CA ARG A 260 -18.61 7.33 -10.73
C ARG A 260 -18.85 7.86 -12.15
N SER A 261 -18.03 8.80 -12.62
CA SER A 261 -18.25 9.48 -13.91
C SER A 261 -17.38 8.95 -15.05
N THR A 262 -16.19 8.41 -14.78
CA THR A 262 -15.24 8.00 -15.82
C THR A 262 -15.10 6.49 -15.99
N ILE A 263 -15.44 5.71 -14.95
CA ILE A 263 -15.37 4.24 -14.98
C ILE A 263 -16.67 3.65 -15.54
N PRO A 264 -16.60 2.59 -16.36
CA PRO A 264 -17.78 1.87 -16.86
C PRO A 264 -18.66 1.37 -15.72
N GLU A 265 -19.97 1.40 -15.90
CA GLU A 265 -20.93 1.08 -14.83
C GLU A 265 -20.66 -0.27 -14.15
N GLY A 266 -20.34 -1.30 -14.93
CA GLY A 266 -20.02 -2.64 -14.43
C GLY A 266 -18.74 -2.73 -13.58
N GLU A 267 -17.84 -1.74 -13.68
CA GLU A 267 -16.56 -1.70 -12.95
C GLU A 267 -16.54 -0.68 -11.80
N ARG A 268 -17.56 0.20 -11.69
CA ARG A 268 -17.57 1.27 -10.68
C ARG A 268 -17.51 0.74 -9.26
N LEU A 269 -18.37 -0.23 -8.93
CA LEU A 269 -18.45 -0.78 -7.58
C LEU A 269 -17.19 -1.52 -7.16
N SER A 270 -16.58 -2.30 -8.06
CA SER A 270 -15.32 -3.00 -7.77
C SER A 270 -14.15 -2.01 -7.65
N THR A 271 -14.12 -0.97 -8.49
CA THR A 271 -13.10 0.09 -8.43
C THR A 271 -13.22 0.88 -7.13
N LEU A 272 -14.41 1.39 -6.79
CA LEU A 272 -14.68 2.05 -5.50
C LEU A 272 -14.33 1.13 -4.33
N GLY A 273 -14.74 -0.14 -4.41
CA GLY A 273 -14.45 -1.16 -3.41
C GLY A 273 -12.96 -1.29 -3.13
N ASN A 274 -12.17 -1.54 -4.18
CA ASN A 274 -10.72 -1.68 -4.05
C ASN A 274 -10.07 -0.39 -3.55
N THR A 275 -10.38 0.76 -4.16
CA THR A 275 -9.79 2.06 -3.83
C THR A 275 -10.11 2.50 -2.39
N GLY A 276 -11.37 2.39 -1.98
CA GLY A 276 -11.79 2.68 -0.60
C GLY A 276 -11.25 1.65 0.40
N GLY A 277 -11.21 0.37 0.02
CA GLY A 277 -10.71 -0.71 0.88
C GLY A 277 -9.21 -0.61 1.18
N GLN A 278 -8.40 -0.02 0.29
CA GLN A 278 -6.97 0.22 0.52
C GLN A 278 -6.70 1.22 1.66
N LEU A 279 -7.67 2.07 2.01
CA LEU A 279 -7.54 3.02 3.10
C LEU A 279 -7.34 2.36 4.47
N VAL A 280 -7.66 1.07 4.61
CA VAL A 280 -7.36 0.32 5.84
C VAL A 280 -5.87 0.30 6.17
N HIS A 281 -5.00 0.39 5.16
CA HIS A 281 -3.55 0.48 5.35
C HIS A 281 -3.07 1.89 5.76
N GLN A 282 -3.93 2.91 5.62
CA GLN A 282 -3.61 4.31 5.93
C GLN A 282 -4.14 4.77 7.29
N GLY A 283 -5.05 4.02 7.91
CA GLY A 283 -5.62 4.38 9.20
C GLY A 283 -6.68 3.41 9.72
N GLY A 284 -6.61 2.14 9.33
CA GLY A 284 -7.54 1.12 9.80
C GLY A 284 -8.97 1.30 9.32
N TYR A 285 -9.90 0.67 10.04
CA TYR A 285 -11.33 0.69 9.74
C TYR A 285 -11.95 2.08 9.93
N GLU A 286 -11.38 2.88 10.82
CA GLU A 286 -11.79 4.26 11.10
C GLU A 286 -11.63 5.13 9.85
N ARG A 287 -10.47 5.07 9.19
CA ARG A 287 -10.21 5.83 7.96
C ARG A 287 -11.16 5.44 6.82
N VAL A 288 -11.54 4.17 6.73
CA VAL A 288 -12.53 3.68 5.76
C VAL A 288 -13.93 4.24 6.07
N GLY A 289 -14.35 4.22 7.33
CA GLY A 289 -15.64 4.79 7.77
C GLY A 289 -15.76 6.30 7.50
N GLU A 290 -14.67 7.05 7.72
CA GLU A 290 -14.59 8.47 7.35
C GLU A 290 -14.77 8.67 5.84
N PHE A 291 -14.09 7.86 5.02
CA PHE A 291 -14.21 7.90 3.57
C PHE A 291 -15.65 7.64 3.12
N LEU A 292 -16.28 6.56 3.61
CA LEU A 292 -17.68 6.22 3.31
C LEU A 292 -18.64 7.38 3.59
N SER A 293 -18.43 8.06 4.73
CA SER A 293 -19.23 9.21 5.14
C SER A 293 -19.00 10.42 4.23
N LYS A 294 -17.74 10.77 3.93
CA LYS A 294 -17.40 11.93 3.09
C LYS A 294 -17.91 11.81 1.65
N ILE A 295 -17.95 10.60 1.10
CA ILE A 295 -18.38 10.39 -0.30
C ILE A 295 -19.89 10.19 -0.44
N ASN A 296 -20.64 10.23 0.67
CA ASN A 296 -22.04 9.86 0.76
C ASN A 296 -22.30 8.50 0.09
N ALA A 297 -21.55 7.48 0.51
CA ALA A 297 -21.60 6.17 -0.12
C ALA A 297 -22.99 5.55 -0.06
N SER A 298 -23.48 5.05 -1.20
CA SER A 298 -24.73 4.28 -1.27
C SER A 298 -24.60 2.97 -0.49
N PRO A 299 -25.72 2.28 -0.15
CA PRO A 299 -25.66 0.97 0.51
C PRO A 299 -24.81 -0.05 -0.24
N GLU A 300 -24.90 -0.08 -1.57
CA GLU A 300 -24.12 -0.96 -2.44
C GLU A 300 -22.63 -0.60 -2.42
N GLU A 301 -22.29 0.68 -2.52
CA GLU A 301 -20.91 1.17 -2.44
C GLU A 301 -20.30 0.84 -1.06
N ARG A 302 -21.06 1.05 0.02
CA ARG A 302 -20.68 0.66 1.39
C ARG A 302 -20.36 -0.82 1.47
N GLY A 303 -21.25 -1.67 0.96
CA GLY A 303 -21.04 -3.12 0.95
C GLY A 303 -19.78 -3.54 0.18
N SER A 304 -19.48 -2.90 -0.95
CA SER A 304 -18.28 -3.17 -1.75
C SER A 304 -16.99 -2.72 -1.04
N ILE A 305 -16.96 -1.49 -0.54
CA ILE A 305 -15.80 -0.90 0.15
C ILE A 305 -15.49 -1.63 1.46
N VAL A 306 -16.52 -1.94 2.26
CA VAL A 306 -16.37 -2.69 3.51
C VAL A 306 -15.84 -4.10 3.25
N SER A 307 -16.38 -4.82 2.25
CA SER A 307 -15.88 -6.16 1.88
C SER A 307 -14.40 -6.11 1.48
N ALA A 308 -14.02 -5.15 0.63
CA ALA A 308 -12.62 -4.98 0.22
C ALA A 308 -11.69 -4.61 1.39
N ALA A 309 -12.13 -3.75 2.33
CA ALA A 309 -11.37 -3.41 3.52
C ALA A 309 -11.13 -4.62 4.43
N ILE A 310 -12.16 -5.45 4.67
CA ILE A 310 -12.01 -6.69 5.44
C ILE A 310 -11.04 -7.64 4.75
N ARG A 311 -11.18 -7.85 3.43
CA ARG A 311 -10.26 -8.69 2.66
C ARG A 311 -8.82 -8.20 2.76
N ASN A 312 -8.59 -6.89 2.69
CA ASN A 312 -7.27 -6.30 2.83
C ASN A 312 -6.72 -6.43 4.25
N GLN A 313 -7.55 -6.60 5.28
CA GLN A 313 -7.13 -6.73 6.68
C GLN A 313 -7.05 -8.19 7.15
N SER A 314 -7.77 -9.11 6.51
CA SER A 314 -7.94 -10.50 6.96
C SER A 314 -6.62 -11.29 7.03
N HIS A 315 -5.60 -10.87 6.28
CA HIS A 315 -4.27 -11.46 6.39
C HIS A 315 -3.62 -11.26 7.77
N ARG A 316 -4.10 -10.30 8.57
CA ARG A 316 -3.65 -10.04 9.94
C ARG A 316 -4.38 -10.87 10.99
N PHE A 317 -5.37 -11.67 10.59
CA PHE A 317 -5.98 -12.62 11.53
C PHE A 317 -4.94 -13.68 11.83
N SER A 318 -4.54 -13.73 13.09
CA SER A 318 -3.49 -14.60 13.59
C SER A 318 -3.87 -16.07 13.44
N ASP A 319 -2.86 -16.90 13.20
CA ASP A 319 -3.00 -18.35 13.07
C ASP A 319 -3.15 -19.07 14.42
N LYS A 320 -3.17 -18.32 15.53
CA LYS A 320 -3.36 -18.90 16.86
C LYS A 320 -4.81 -19.36 17.06
N PRO A 321 -5.03 -20.47 17.79
CA PRO A 321 -6.38 -20.94 18.12
C PRO A 321 -7.20 -19.86 18.86
N GLY A 322 -8.46 -19.67 18.47
CA GLY A 322 -9.38 -18.70 19.10
C GLY A 322 -9.25 -17.27 18.59
N GLU A 323 -8.12 -16.88 17.99
CA GLU A 323 -7.93 -15.54 17.43
C GLU A 323 -8.72 -15.34 16.11
N LEU A 324 -9.21 -16.40 15.45
CA LEU A 324 -10.14 -16.27 14.32
C LEU A 324 -11.47 -15.69 14.74
N GLU A 325 -12.10 -16.29 15.76
CA GLU A 325 -13.41 -15.88 16.22
C GLU A 325 -13.37 -14.43 16.70
N GLU A 326 -12.36 -14.06 17.50
CA GLU A 326 -12.17 -12.68 17.91
C GLU A 326 -12.00 -11.72 16.72
N GLY A 327 -11.14 -12.06 15.75
CA GLY A 327 -10.92 -11.24 14.56
C GLY A 327 -12.17 -11.08 13.68
N VAL A 328 -12.95 -12.16 13.56
CA VAL A 328 -14.21 -12.19 12.82
C VAL A 328 -15.27 -11.38 13.55
N GLU A 329 -15.46 -11.56 14.87
CA GLU A 329 -16.43 -10.78 15.66
C GLU A 329 -16.13 -9.28 15.62
N LYS A 330 -14.86 -8.90 15.77
CA LYS A 330 -14.43 -7.49 15.62
C LYS A 330 -14.80 -6.93 14.24
N SER A 331 -14.59 -7.74 13.19
CA SER A 331 -14.93 -7.36 11.83
C SER A 331 -16.44 -7.29 11.62
N ARG A 332 -17.22 -8.23 12.15
CA ARG A 332 -18.69 -8.23 12.11
C ARG A 332 -19.28 -7.01 12.80
N ALA A 333 -18.78 -6.65 13.98
CA ALA A 333 -19.21 -5.45 14.68
C ALA A 333 -18.99 -4.17 13.85
N TRP A 334 -17.86 -4.10 13.14
CA TRP A 334 -17.59 -2.99 12.23
C TRP A 334 -18.48 -3.02 10.97
N ILE A 335 -18.68 -4.19 10.35
CA ILE A 335 -19.58 -4.33 9.20
C ILE A 335 -21.02 -3.93 9.57
N GLN A 336 -21.51 -4.36 10.74
CA GLN A 336 -22.85 -4.03 11.24
C GLN A 336 -23.06 -2.51 11.36
N LYS A 337 -22.00 -1.77 11.67
CA LYS A 337 -22.03 -0.31 11.77
C LYS A 337 -22.01 0.35 10.38
N GLU A 338 -21.11 -0.06 9.50
CA GLU A 338 -20.84 0.67 8.25
C GLU A 338 -21.66 0.19 7.05
N ALA A 339 -22.05 -1.10 7.02
CA ALA A 339 -22.79 -1.75 5.95
C ALA A 339 -23.73 -2.88 6.50
N PRO A 340 -24.75 -2.53 7.31
CA PRO A 340 -25.61 -3.51 7.99
C PRO A 340 -26.31 -4.48 7.02
N GLU A 341 -26.75 -3.99 5.86
CA GLU A 341 -27.44 -4.80 4.83
C GLU A 341 -26.53 -5.89 4.22
N ALA A 342 -25.21 -5.71 4.31
CA ALA A 342 -24.23 -6.64 3.76
C ALA A 342 -23.59 -7.55 4.82
N LEU A 343 -24.03 -7.48 6.09
CA LEU A 343 -23.38 -8.16 7.21
C LEU A 343 -23.17 -9.66 6.96
N ASN A 344 -24.24 -10.39 6.68
CA ASN A 344 -24.20 -11.84 6.53
C ASN A 344 -23.34 -12.25 5.32
N ARG A 345 -23.52 -11.55 4.19
CA ARG A 345 -22.75 -11.77 2.96
C ARG A 345 -21.26 -11.60 3.19
N ILE A 346 -20.84 -10.46 3.74
CA ILE A 346 -19.41 -10.17 3.97
C ILE A 346 -18.83 -11.10 5.02
N THR A 347 -19.61 -11.48 6.05
CA THR A 347 -19.19 -12.47 7.05
C THR A 347 -18.90 -13.82 6.38
N GLY A 348 -19.81 -14.30 5.52
CA GLY A 348 -19.62 -15.53 4.76
C GLY A 348 -18.39 -15.49 3.85
N GLU A 349 -18.23 -14.41 3.06
CA GLU A 349 -17.06 -14.20 2.19
C GLU A 349 -15.74 -14.23 2.99
N THR A 350 -15.72 -13.56 4.14
CA THR A 350 -14.55 -13.47 5.02
C THR A 350 -14.16 -14.85 5.54
N LEU A 351 -15.12 -15.60 6.08
CA LEU A 351 -14.88 -16.96 6.58
C LEU A 351 -14.44 -17.91 5.47
N GLY A 352 -15.03 -17.82 4.27
CA GLY A 352 -14.65 -18.66 3.13
C GLY A 352 -13.20 -18.42 2.70
N ASN A 353 -12.78 -17.15 2.64
CA ASN A 353 -11.39 -16.79 2.34
C ASN A 353 -10.40 -17.25 3.42
N LEU A 354 -10.82 -17.31 4.69
CA LEU A 354 -9.99 -17.77 5.80
C LEU A 354 -9.90 -19.29 5.88
N ALA A 355 -10.94 -20.00 5.40
CA ALA A 355 -11.00 -21.45 5.39
C ALA A 355 -9.85 -22.10 4.59
N SER A 356 -9.29 -21.39 3.60
CA SER A 356 -8.20 -21.88 2.75
C SER A 356 -6.85 -22.02 3.47
N ARG A 357 -6.70 -21.52 4.70
CA ARG A 357 -5.43 -21.46 5.45
C ARG A 357 -5.25 -22.61 6.44
N ASN A 358 -5.70 -23.83 6.09
CA ASN A 358 -5.80 -24.97 7.03
C ASN A 358 -6.72 -24.70 8.24
N ARG A 359 -7.71 -23.81 8.07
CA ARG A 359 -8.67 -23.41 9.12
C ARG A 359 -10.12 -23.72 8.75
N PHE A 360 -10.31 -24.66 7.84
CA PHE A 360 -11.62 -24.96 7.30
C PHE A 360 -12.62 -25.29 8.41
N ASP A 361 -12.26 -26.16 9.36
CA ASP A 361 -13.18 -26.58 10.42
C ASP A 361 -13.61 -25.44 11.34
N GLU A 362 -12.67 -24.59 11.77
CA GLU A 362 -12.94 -23.42 12.61
C GLU A 362 -13.84 -22.42 11.86
N ALA A 363 -13.50 -22.09 10.61
CA ALA A 363 -14.28 -21.17 9.79
C ALA A 363 -15.68 -21.72 9.46
N ALA A 364 -15.80 -23.03 9.22
CA ALA A 364 -17.06 -23.72 8.99
C ALA A 364 -17.98 -23.72 10.21
N GLN A 365 -17.41 -23.90 11.41
CA GLN A 365 -18.16 -23.81 12.67
C GLN A 365 -18.70 -22.40 12.89
N LEU A 366 -17.89 -21.37 12.64
CA LEU A 366 -18.35 -19.97 12.71
C LEU A 366 -19.41 -19.66 11.66
N ALA A 367 -19.26 -20.14 10.42
CA ALA A 367 -20.24 -19.93 9.37
C ALA A 367 -21.59 -20.57 9.74
N GLU A 368 -21.57 -21.78 10.31
CA GLU A 368 -22.77 -22.45 10.82
C GLU A 368 -23.39 -21.69 12.01
N LYS A 369 -22.57 -21.24 12.97
CA LYS A 369 -23.01 -20.42 14.12
C LYS A 369 -23.78 -19.20 13.62
N TYR A 370 -23.19 -18.43 12.70
CA TYR A 370 -23.79 -17.19 12.21
C TYR A 370 -24.99 -17.41 11.28
N HIS A 371 -25.01 -18.52 10.53
CA HIS A 371 -26.21 -18.94 9.80
C HIS A 371 -27.36 -19.27 10.75
N ALA A 372 -27.10 -20.03 11.81
CA ALA A 372 -28.10 -20.37 12.81
C ALA A 372 -28.63 -19.15 13.58
N GLU A 373 -27.77 -18.19 13.92
CA GLU A 373 -28.15 -16.94 14.59
C GLU A 373 -29.00 -16.01 13.70
N SER A 374 -28.66 -15.91 12.42
CA SER A 374 -29.32 -14.97 11.50
C SER A 374 -30.48 -15.57 10.71
N GLY A 375 -30.54 -16.90 10.58
CA GLY A 375 -31.46 -17.60 9.68
C GLY A 375 -31.25 -17.29 8.19
N SER A 376 -30.09 -16.73 7.82
CA SER A 376 -29.84 -16.19 6.48
C SER A 376 -28.82 -17.02 5.71
N ASP A 377 -29.27 -17.57 4.58
CA ASP A 377 -28.41 -18.29 3.62
C ASP A 377 -27.28 -17.42 3.05
N ASP A 378 -27.35 -16.10 3.23
CA ASP A 378 -26.30 -15.17 2.81
C ASP A 378 -25.02 -15.30 3.65
N VAL A 379 -25.01 -16.10 4.72
CA VAL A 379 -23.76 -16.53 5.37
C VAL A 379 -23.14 -17.74 4.65
N LEU A 380 -23.93 -18.81 4.45
CA LEU A 380 -23.40 -20.08 3.93
C LEU A 380 -23.09 -20.04 2.44
N VAL A 381 -23.91 -19.35 1.64
CA VAL A 381 -23.70 -19.30 0.18
C VAL A 381 -22.35 -18.65 -0.15
N PRO A 382 -22.00 -17.46 0.36
CA PRO A 382 -20.70 -16.87 0.09
C PRO A 382 -19.53 -17.60 0.76
N PHE A 383 -19.74 -18.20 1.93
CA PHE A 383 -18.73 -19.07 2.57
C PHE A 383 -18.33 -20.23 1.65
N LEU A 384 -19.30 -20.97 1.14
CA LEU A 384 -19.06 -22.14 0.27
C LEU A 384 -18.48 -21.72 -1.09
N ARG A 385 -18.92 -20.59 -1.65
CA ARG A 385 -18.37 -20.06 -2.91
C ARG A 385 -16.91 -19.64 -2.82
N ASN A 386 -16.44 -19.22 -1.65
CA ASN A 386 -15.04 -18.81 -1.45
C ASN A 386 -14.17 -19.90 -0.81
N THR A 387 -14.76 -21.05 -0.46
CA THR A 387 -14.04 -22.19 0.10
C THR A 387 -13.40 -23.05 -1.00
N PHE A 388 -12.17 -23.52 -0.76
CA PHE A 388 -11.54 -24.58 -1.55
C PHE A 388 -11.98 -25.95 -1.07
N VAL A 389 -12.49 -26.77 -2.00
CA VAL A 389 -12.88 -28.15 -1.73
C VAL A 389 -11.67 -29.05 -1.89
N THR A 390 -11.38 -29.83 -0.86
CA THR A 390 -10.38 -30.90 -0.85
C THR A 390 -11.06 -32.20 -0.46
N ASP A 391 -10.43 -33.34 -0.71
CA ASP A 391 -10.96 -34.63 -0.27
C ASP A 391 -11.18 -34.68 1.25
N ALA A 392 -10.35 -33.97 2.02
CA ALA A 392 -10.43 -33.92 3.48
C ALA A 392 -11.65 -33.15 4.00
N ASN A 393 -12.17 -32.17 3.27
CA ASN A 393 -13.29 -31.32 3.72
C ASN A 393 -14.59 -31.50 2.92
N ARG A 394 -14.58 -32.33 1.88
CA ARG A 394 -15.69 -32.49 0.93
C ARG A 394 -17.03 -32.83 1.61
N ASP A 395 -17.04 -33.81 2.49
CA ASP A 395 -18.28 -34.24 3.17
C ASP A 395 -18.86 -33.13 4.02
N ARG A 396 -18.00 -32.36 4.70
CA ARG A 396 -18.40 -31.23 5.52
C ARG A 396 -18.93 -30.07 4.68
N VAL A 397 -18.29 -29.77 3.54
CA VAL A 397 -18.79 -28.79 2.57
C VAL A 397 -20.19 -29.18 2.06
N LEU A 398 -20.41 -30.44 1.69
CA LEU A 398 -21.72 -30.94 1.25
C LEU A 398 -22.77 -30.86 2.35
N GLN A 399 -22.39 -31.18 3.59
CA GLN A 399 -23.27 -31.05 4.75
C GLN A 399 -23.70 -29.59 4.96
N LEU A 400 -22.78 -28.63 4.84
CA LEU A 400 -23.10 -27.21 4.96
C LEU A 400 -23.98 -26.72 3.80
N ALA A 401 -23.73 -27.18 2.57
CA ALA A 401 -24.59 -26.87 1.43
C ALA A 401 -26.03 -27.36 1.66
N GLY A 402 -26.20 -28.52 2.29
CA GLY A 402 -27.52 -29.05 2.68
C GLY A 402 -28.29 -28.20 3.69
N LYS A 403 -27.63 -27.26 4.39
CA LYS A 403 -28.27 -26.32 5.33
C LYS A 403 -28.80 -25.04 4.67
N ILE A 404 -28.50 -24.82 3.39
CA ILE A 404 -29.08 -23.71 2.61
C ILE A 404 -30.57 -24.01 2.42
N SER A 405 -31.41 -23.07 2.88
CA SER A 405 -32.87 -23.21 2.86
C SER A 405 -33.45 -22.99 1.46
N ASP A 406 -32.88 -22.05 0.70
CA ASP A 406 -33.25 -21.78 -0.68
C ASP A 406 -32.72 -22.88 -1.62
N GLU A 407 -33.63 -23.65 -2.22
CA GLU A 407 -33.28 -24.78 -3.07
C GLU A 407 -32.52 -24.37 -4.34
N GLY A 408 -32.83 -23.19 -4.90
CA GLY A 408 -32.16 -22.67 -6.08
C GLY A 408 -30.71 -22.31 -5.77
N LYS A 409 -30.48 -21.54 -4.70
CA LYS A 409 -29.13 -21.19 -4.22
C LYS A 409 -28.33 -22.44 -3.85
N ARG A 410 -28.98 -23.42 -3.18
CA ARG A 410 -28.36 -24.70 -2.82
C ARG A 410 -27.87 -25.45 -4.05
N ASN A 411 -28.71 -25.59 -5.07
CA ASN A 411 -28.36 -26.29 -6.31
C ASN A 411 -27.23 -25.59 -7.06
N GLU A 412 -27.25 -24.25 -7.14
CA GLU A 412 -26.17 -23.47 -7.76
C GLU A 412 -24.83 -23.69 -7.03
N VAL A 413 -24.85 -23.66 -5.69
CA VAL A 413 -23.65 -23.94 -4.89
C VAL A 413 -23.15 -25.37 -5.14
N LEU A 414 -24.03 -26.37 -5.13
CA LEU A 414 -23.66 -27.77 -5.38
C LEU A 414 -23.07 -27.97 -6.79
N GLU A 415 -23.63 -27.31 -7.80
CA GLU A 415 -23.12 -27.34 -9.17
C GLU A 415 -21.69 -26.77 -9.25
N GLN A 416 -21.47 -25.58 -8.65
CA GLN A 416 -20.15 -24.95 -8.61
C GLN A 416 -19.11 -25.82 -7.87
N LEU A 417 -19.50 -26.45 -6.76
CA LEU A 417 -18.64 -27.37 -6.01
C LEU A 417 -18.29 -28.61 -6.85
N GLY A 418 -19.27 -29.13 -7.61
CA GLY A 418 -19.07 -30.24 -8.54
C GLY A 418 -18.07 -29.93 -9.66
N GLN A 419 -18.16 -28.74 -10.25
CA GLN A 419 -17.22 -28.28 -11.29
C GLN A 419 -15.79 -28.09 -10.75
N ARG A 420 -15.65 -27.60 -9.51
CA ARG A 420 -14.34 -27.41 -8.86
C ARG A 420 -13.66 -28.72 -8.48
N GLY A 421 -14.42 -29.73 -8.06
CA GLY A 421 -13.89 -31.06 -7.74
C GLY A 421 -13.35 -31.85 -8.93
N LEU A 422 -13.58 -31.39 -10.16
CA LEU A 422 -13.12 -32.04 -11.40
C LEU A 422 -11.81 -31.46 -11.95
N ASN A 423 -11.35 -30.31 -11.45
CA ASN A 423 -10.10 -29.70 -11.89
C ASN A 423 -9.04 -29.82 -10.79
N PRO A 424 -8.02 -30.70 -10.93
CA PRO A 424 -6.87 -30.67 -10.02
C PRO A 424 -6.23 -29.27 -10.07
N PRO A 425 -5.63 -28.80 -8.96
CA PRO A 425 -5.01 -27.49 -8.92
C PRO A 425 -3.98 -27.40 -10.05
N GLN A 426 -4.18 -26.45 -10.97
CA GLN A 426 -3.10 -26.05 -11.85
C GLN A 426 -1.98 -25.54 -10.94
N SER A 427 -0.88 -26.29 -10.91
CA SER A 427 0.34 -25.91 -10.21
C SER A 427 0.66 -24.46 -10.54
N VAL A 428 0.62 -23.60 -9.52
CA VAL A 428 1.10 -22.22 -9.62
C VAL A 428 2.55 -22.31 -10.14
N PRO A 429 2.92 -21.62 -11.23
CA PRO A 429 4.31 -21.59 -11.66
C PRO A 429 5.13 -21.03 -10.51
N THR A 430 6.00 -21.85 -9.95
CA THR A 430 7.08 -21.37 -9.08
C THR A 430 7.90 -20.39 -9.90
N ARG A 431 7.84 -19.11 -9.52
CA ARG A 431 8.73 -18.07 -10.01
C ARG A 431 10.11 -18.24 -9.41
#